data_AF-A0A3D3ZKB7-F1
#
_entry.id   AF-A0A3D3ZKB7-F1
#
_cell.length_a   1.000
_cell.length_b   1.000
_cell.length_c   1.000
_cell.angle_alpha   90.00
_cell.angle_beta   90.00
_cell.angle_gamma   90.00
#
_symmetry.space_group_name_H-M   'P 1'
#
loop_
_entity.id
_entity.type
_entity.pdbx_description
1 polymer ?
#
loop_
_entity_poly.entity_id
_entity_poly.type
_entity_poly.pdbx_seq_one_letter_code
_entity_poly.pdbx_strand_id
1 'polypeptide(L)'
;LLLFLLIFAAVRFAAGVSATNDQLFVRVGNQQVMTLDLRQSLPISPALLGVNVFPKIGTFSQDNAGGFMQYSPSLIEGFRDARIKLLRFPGSAWGEKHYLTLDQLGAYNTLLQEVNSDGMIQVRLSGPIGGNFPELADIKNRAHIASQWVDFFNNPHSNQRVGNFAHVPFHPVKLWTVGNEPDTLINPATGQRYTVREYVQDFIQFSVAMHRTDPTIKVFGPEISEFYGPGAGPSDANGELWMEGFLKGVGAYERANHVTVLDGVS
;
A
#
# COMPACT_ATOMS: atom_id res chain seq x y z
N LEU A 1 6.70 -24.89 -22.70
CA LEU A 1 5.83 -23.96 -21.94
C LEU A 1 4.37 -24.02 -22.39
N LEU A 2 4.09 -23.82 -23.69
CA LEU A 2 2.73 -23.92 -24.26
C LEU A 2 2.05 -25.27 -23.96
N LEU A 3 2.79 -26.37 -24.08
CA LEU A 3 2.30 -27.72 -23.77
C LEU A 3 1.91 -27.87 -22.28
N PHE A 4 2.71 -27.33 -21.36
CA PHE A 4 2.41 -27.35 -19.93
C PHE A 4 1.18 -26.50 -19.59
N LEU A 5 1.03 -25.33 -20.23
CA LEU A 5 -0.14 -24.48 -20.06
C LEU A 5 -1.41 -25.12 -20.63
N LEU A 6 -1.31 -25.80 -21.79
CA LEU A 6 -2.42 -26.54 -22.39
C LEU A 6 -2.83 -27.75 -21.54
N ILE A 7 -1.86 -28.46 -20.94
CA ILE A 7 -2.14 -29.55 -20.01
C ILE A 7 -2.84 -29.00 -18.76
N PHE A 8 -2.35 -27.91 -18.16
CA PHE A 8 -3.01 -27.30 -16.99
C PHE A 8 -4.40 -26.76 -17.30
N ALA A 9 -4.60 -26.15 -18.47
CA ALA A 9 -5.90 -25.66 -18.92
C ALA A 9 -6.89 -26.81 -19.18
N ALA A 10 -6.43 -27.89 -19.82
CA ALA A 10 -7.24 -29.10 -20.04
C ALA A 10 -7.61 -29.80 -18.73
N VAL A 11 -6.67 -29.87 -17.77
CA VAL A 11 -6.92 -30.43 -16.43
C VAL A 11 -7.89 -29.56 -15.63
N ARG A 12 -7.76 -28.22 -15.67
CA ARG A 12 -8.72 -27.29 -15.05
C ARG A 12 -10.11 -27.39 -15.69
N PHE A 13 -10.18 -27.55 -17.00
CA PHE A 13 -11.45 -27.71 -17.73
C PHE A 13 -12.12 -29.05 -17.40
N ALA A 14 -11.35 -30.15 -17.32
CA ALA A 14 -11.86 -31.45 -16.90
C ALA A 14 -12.30 -31.49 -15.43
N ALA A 15 -11.56 -30.82 -14.54
CA ALA A 15 -11.88 -30.64 -13.12
C ALA A 15 -13.20 -29.87 -12.91
N GLY A 16 -13.41 -28.80 -13.68
CA GLY A 16 -14.66 -28.02 -13.61
C GLY A 16 -15.92 -28.78 -14.06
N VAL A 17 -15.76 -29.84 -14.85
CA VAL A 17 -16.88 -30.68 -15.37
C VAL A 17 -17.07 -31.95 -14.54
N SER A 18 -16.05 -32.40 -13.81
CA SER A 18 -16.07 -33.62 -13.01
C SER A 18 -15.74 -33.31 -11.55
N ALA A 19 -16.75 -32.92 -10.77
CA ALA A 19 -16.65 -32.57 -9.35
C ALA A 19 -16.23 -33.72 -8.40
N THR A 20 -15.54 -34.76 -8.88
CA THR A 20 -15.27 -35.97 -8.09
C THR A 20 -13.81 -36.39 -7.93
N ASN A 21 -12.80 -35.74 -8.54
CA ASN A 21 -11.38 -36.02 -8.21
C ASN A 21 -10.39 -34.94 -8.70
N ASP A 22 -10.32 -33.81 -7.98
CA ASP A 22 -9.37 -32.70 -8.24
C ASP A 22 -7.98 -32.94 -7.61
N GLN A 23 -7.44 -34.15 -7.76
CA GLN A 23 -6.12 -34.52 -7.26
C GLN A 23 -5.12 -34.65 -8.40
N LEU A 24 -4.00 -33.94 -8.31
CA LEU A 24 -2.87 -34.08 -9.22
C LEU A 24 -1.79 -34.93 -8.56
N PHE A 25 -1.53 -36.11 -9.11
CA PHE A 25 -0.43 -36.96 -8.68
C PHE A 25 0.87 -36.50 -9.37
N VAL A 26 1.84 -36.05 -8.59
CA VAL A 26 3.13 -35.55 -9.09
C VAL A 26 4.25 -36.48 -8.65
N ARG A 27 5.07 -36.91 -9.62
CA ARG A 27 6.30 -37.67 -9.37
C ARG A 27 7.47 -36.95 -10.01
N VAL A 28 8.48 -36.60 -9.22
CA VAL A 28 9.72 -35.99 -9.70
C VAL A 28 10.83 -37.04 -9.67
N GLY A 29 11.26 -37.51 -10.84
CA GLY A 29 12.26 -38.57 -10.96
C GLY A 29 11.85 -39.86 -10.25
N ASN A 30 12.77 -40.43 -9.46
CA ASN A 30 12.53 -41.66 -8.70
C ASN A 30 11.86 -41.45 -7.32
N GLN A 31 11.41 -40.23 -7.01
CA GLN A 31 10.77 -39.96 -5.73
C GLN A 31 9.37 -40.59 -5.62
N GLN A 32 8.85 -40.63 -4.39
CA GLN A 32 7.49 -41.05 -4.10
C GLN A 32 6.48 -40.10 -4.77
N VAL A 33 5.32 -40.66 -5.14
CA VAL A 33 4.24 -39.89 -5.73
C VAL A 33 3.60 -39.02 -4.66
N MET A 34 3.62 -37.70 -4.87
CA MET A 34 2.86 -36.76 -4.06
C MET A 34 1.47 -36.55 -4.65
N THR A 35 0.49 -36.37 -3.77
CA THR A 35 -0.88 -35.98 -4.16
C THR A 35 -1.04 -34.50 -3.87
N LEU A 36 -1.34 -33.70 -4.90
CA LEU A 36 -1.69 -32.29 -4.76
C LEU A 36 -3.21 -32.15 -4.86
N ASP A 37 -3.85 -31.70 -3.79
CA ASP A 37 -5.28 -31.38 -3.80
C ASP A 37 -5.50 -29.99 -4.40
N LEU A 38 -6.01 -29.93 -5.63
CA LEU A 38 -6.18 -28.67 -6.35
C LEU A 38 -7.33 -27.82 -5.79
N ARG A 39 -8.18 -28.37 -4.92
CA ARG A 39 -9.24 -27.63 -4.21
C ARG A 39 -8.68 -26.67 -3.17
N GLN A 40 -7.43 -26.84 -2.78
CA GLN A 40 -6.72 -25.94 -1.86
C GLN A 40 -5.98 -24.82 -2.61
N SER A 41 -6.09 -24.73 -3.93
CA SER A 41 -5.41 -23.69 -4.70
C SER A 41 -6.17 -22.35 -4.61
N LEU A 42 -5.59 -21.40 -3.87
CA LEU A 42 -6.05 -20.02 -3.84
C LEU A 42 -5.51 -19.26 -5.06
N PRO A 43 -6.32 -18.41 -5.73
CA PRO A 43 -5.81 -17.48 -6.73
C PRO A 43 -4.69 -16.61 -6.12
N ILE A 44 -3.51 -16.62 -6.73
CA ILE A 44 -2.40 -15.79 -6.27
C ILE A 44 -2.65 -14.36 -6.76
N SER A 45 -2.79 -13.43 -5.82
CA SER A 45 -2.88 -12.01 -6.14
C SER A 45 -1.60 -11.55 -6.86
N PRO A 46 -1.68 -10.88 -8.02
CA PRO A 46 -0.51 -10.32 -8.68
C PRO A 46 0.27 -9.32 -7.80
N ALA A 47 -0.41 -8.70 -6.82
CA ALA A 47 0.20 -7.80 -5.85
C ALA A 47 1.17 -8.50 -4.88
N LEU A 48 1.16 -9.83 -4.79
CA LEU A 48 2.08 -10.59 -3.94
C LEU A 48 3.56 -10.33 -4.29
N LEU A 49 3.83 -10.01 -5.56
CA LEU A 49 5.18 -9.73 -6.06
C LEU A 49 5.44 -8.21 -6.17
N GLY A 50 4.87 -7.44 -5.25
CA GLY A 50 5.10 -6.00 -5.16
C GLY A 50 6.51 -5.66 -4.65
N VAL A 51 6.97 -4.45 -4.95
CA VAL A 51 8.27 -3.94 -4.46
C VAL A 51 8.14 -2.53 -3.92
N ASN A 52 9.05 -2.17 -3.00
CA ASN A 52 9.20 -0.80 -2.53
C ASN A 52 10.04 0.02 -3.53
N VAL A 53 9.60 1.24 -3.78
CA VAL A 53 10.32 2.24 -4.59
C VAL A 53 10.41 3.57 -3.85
N PHE A 54 11.41 4.39 -4.17
CA PHE A 54 11.70 5.64 -3.45
C PHE A 54 11.75 6.83 -4.43
N PRO A 55 11.78 8.09 -3.96
CA PRO A 55 11.82 9.23 -4.88
C PRO A 55 12.97 9.17 -5.88
N LYS A 56 12.67 9.58 -7.11
CA LYS A 56 13.60 9.58 -8.24
C LYS A 56 14.76 10.55 -7.99
N ILE A 57 15.97 10.17 -8.35
CA ILE A 57 17.12 11.08 -8.35
C ILE A 57 16.81 12.38 -9.13
N GLY A 58 17.21 13.52 -8.57
CA GLY A 58 16.93 14.85 -9.14
C GLY A 58 15.58 15.46 -8.76
N THR A 59 14.74 14.73 -8.01
CA THR A 59 13.55 15.30 -7.35
C THR A 59 13.85 15.60 -5.88
N PHE A 60 13.14 16.56 -5.28
CA PHE A 60 13.36 16.99 -3.91
C PHE A 60 12.03 17.08 -3.15
N SER A 61 12.05 16.72 -1.88
CA SER A 61 10.95 16.98 -0.96
C SER A 61 10.90 18.47 -0.58
N GLN A 62 9.81 18.91 0.06
CA GLN A 62 9.66 20.28 0.55
C GLN A 62 10.74 20.64 1.58
N ASP A 63 11.18 19.66 2.37
CA ASP A 63 12.29 19.76 3.33
C ASP A 63 13.68 19.54 2.70
N ASN A 64 13.78 19.64 1.36
CA ASN A 64 15.01 19.56 0.56
C ASN A 64 15.74 18.20 0.59
N ALA A 65 15.06 17.11 0.96
CA ALA A 65 15.62 15.77 0.84
C ALA A 65 15.55 15.29 -0.62
N GLY A 66 16.72 15.00 -1.20
CA GLY A 66 16.84 14.52 -2.58
C GLY A 66 16.43 13.06 -2.71
N GLY A 67 15.67 12.74 -3.77
CA GLY A 67 15.47 11.36 -4.18
C GLY A 67 16.79 10.71 -4.60
N PHE A 68 16.85 9.39 -4.50
CA PHE A 68 18.07 8.61 -4.75
C PHE A 68 17.87 7.43 -5.70
N MET A 69 16.62 7.11 -6.09
CA MET A 69 16.37 6.00 -7.02
C MET A 69 16.59 6.43 -8.46
N GLN A 70 17.43 5.69 -9.17
CA GLN A 70 17.68 5.90 -10.59
C GLN A 70 16.79 4.95 -11.42
N TYR A 71 15.72 5.48 -11.98
CA TYR A 71 14.84 4.75 -12.92
C TYR A 71 15.43 4.80 -14.35
N SER A 72 16.51 4.05 -14.57
CA SER A 72 17.07 3.87 -15.92
C SER A 72 16.16 3.01 -16.80
N PRO A 73 16.27 3.09 -18.14
CA PRO A 73 15.54 2.20 -19.04
C PRO A 73 15.72 0.71 -18.68
N SER A 74 16.95 0.30 -18.33
CA SER A 74 17.26 -1.07 -17.92
C SER A 74 16.55 -1.51 -16.63
N LEU A 75 16.39 -0.61 -15.64
CA LEU A 75 15.64 -0.93 -14.43
C LEU A 75 14.15 -1.05 -14.72
N ILE A 76 13.60 -0.17 -15.56
CA ILE A 76 12.20 -0.21 -15.98
C ILE A 76 11.92 -1.51 -16.76
N GLU A 77 12.80 -1.89 -17.68
CA GLU A 77 12.74 -3.18 -18.38
C GLU A 77 12.81 -4.35 -17.40
N GLY A 78 13.71 -4.29 -16.41
CA GLY A 78 13.79 -5.29 -15.35
C GLY A 78 12.48 -5.45 -14.56
N PHE A 79 11.80 -4.35 -14.21
CA PHE A 79 10.48 -4.43 -13.56
C PHE A 79 9.42 -5.07 -14.46
N ARG A 80 9.41 -4.72 -15.76
CA ARG A 80 8.47 -5.29 -16.74
C ARG A 80 8.72 -6.79 -16.95
N ASP A 81 9.97 -7.20 -17.08
CA ASP A 81 10.39 -8.60 -17.29
C ASP A 81 10.10 -9.47 -16.07
N ALA A 82 10.35 -8.94 -14.87
CA ALA A 82 9.97 -9.57 -13.60
C ALA A 82 8.45 -9.56 -13.36
N ARG A 83 7.68 -8.88 -14.23
CA ARG A 83 6.22 -8.72 -14.14
C ARG A 83 5.80 -8.13 -12.79
N ILE A 84 6.54 -7.16 -12.28
CA ILE A 84 6.16 -6.44 -11.07
C ILE A 84 4.82 -5.75 -11.30
N LYS A 85 3.83 -6.06 -10.47
CA LYS A 85 2.46 -5.54 -10.60
C LYS A 85 2.06 -4.53 -9.53
N LEU A 86 2.87 -4.36 -8.50
CA LEU A 86 2.62 -3.38 -7.46
C LEU A 86 3.92 -2.66 -7.08
N LEU A 87 3.90 -1.34 -7.12
CA LEU A 87 4.95 -0.49 -6.56
C LEU A 87 4.41 0.19 -5.30
N ARG A 88 5.11 0.08 -4.16
CA ARG A 88 4.80 0.80 -2.91
C ARG A 88 5.74 2.00 -2.77
N PHE A 89 5.18 3.17 -2.51
CA PHE A 89 5.91 4.45 -2.47
C PHE A 89 5.42 5.35 -1.32
N PRO A 90 6.28 6.21 -0.73
CA PRO A 90 7.73 6.12 -0.74
C PRO A 90 8.15 5.00 0.23
N GLY A 91 8.99 4.07 -0.22
CA GLY A 91 9.38 2.90 0.58
C GLY A 91 9.86 3.24 2.00
N SER A 92 9.57 2.34 2.96
CA SER A 92 10.08 2.41 4.34
C SER A 92 9.77 3.74 5.06
N ALA A 93 10.57 4.11 6.04
CA ALA A 93 10.42 5.32 6.84
C ALA A 93 10.67 6.64 6.07
N TRP A 94 10.91 6.60 4.75
CA TRP A 94 11.15 7.81 3.97
C TRP A 94 9.95 8.77 4.02
N GLY A 95 8.73 8.23 3.84
CA GLY A 95 7.49 9.02 3.91
C GLY A 95 7.24 9.64 5.29
N GLU A 96 7.78 9.02 6.34
CA GLU A 96 7.71 9.52 7.72
C GLU A 96 8.79 10.57 8.03
N LYS A 97 9.83 10.68 7.22
CA LYS A 97 10.92 11.64 7.43
C LYS A 97 10.80 12.90 6.58
N HIS A 98 10.17 12.80 5.42
CA HIS A 98 10.19 13.87 4.42
C HIS A 98 8.80 14.27 3.95
N TYR A 99 8.65 15.53 3.55
CA TYR A 99 7.39 16.07 3.05
C TYR A 99 7.39 16.12 1.53
N LEU A 100 6.76 15.14 0.90
CA LEU A 100 6.84 14.96 -0.55
C LEU A 100 6.27 16.13 -1.35
N THR A 101 6.87 16.39 -2.51
CA THR A 101 6.42 17.40 -3.50
C THR A 101 5.62 16.76 -4.64
N LEU A 102 4.89 17.58 -5.39
CA LEU A 102 4.24 17.15 -6.64
C LEU A 102 5.25 16.67 -7.69
N ASP A 103 6.51 17.11 -7.66
CA ASP A 103 7.57 16.57 -8.53
C ASP A 103 7.87 15.10 -8.19
N GLN A 104 7.97 14.78 -6.90
CA GLN A 104 8.19 13.40 -6.44
C GLN A 104 6.98 12.51 -6.74
N LEU A 105 5.77 13.01 -6.49
CA LEU A 105 4.53 12.30 -6.77
C LEU A 105 4.30 12.12 -8.28
N GLY A 106 4.58 13.14 -9.09
CA GLY A 106 4.49 13.08 -10.54
C GLY A 106 5.51 12.12 -11.16
N ALA A 107 6.75 12.13 -10.67
CA ALA A 107 7.77 11.17 -11.09
C ALA A 107 7.39 9.72 -10.76
N TYR A 108 6.76 9.49 -9.61
CA TYR A 108 6.20 8.20 -9.27
C TYR A 108 5.05 7.81 -10.21
N ASN A 109 4.18 8.75 -10.58
CA ASN A 109 3.09 8.48 -11.51
C ASN A 109 3.58 8.10 -12.92
N THR A 110 4.64 8.76 -13.39
CA THR A 110 5.34 8.38 -14.62
C THR A 110 5.91 6.97 -14.53
N LEU A 111 6.53 6.61 -13.41
CA LEU A 111 7.07 5.25 -13.20
C LEU A 111 5.96 4.19 -13.26
N LEU A 112 4.80 4.43 -12.64
CA LEU A 112 3.66 3.49 -12.71
C LEU A 112 3.21 3.24 -14.14
N GLN A 113 3.12 4.30 -14.95
CA GLN A 113 2.77 4.18 -16.37
C GLN A 113 3.86 3.45 -17.16
N GLU A 114 5.13 3.76 -16.92
CA GLU A 114 6.24 3.11 -17.59
C GLU A 114 6.31 1.62 -17.25
N VAL A 115 6.16 1.24 -15.99
CA VAL A 115 6.21 -0.18 -15.58
C VAL A 115 4.93 -0.94 -15.92
N ASN A 116 3.80 -0.23 -16.10
CA ASN A 116 2.46 -0.80 -16.22
C ASN A 116 2.11 -1.67 -15.00
N SER A 117 2.26 -1.06 -13.83
CA SER A 117 2.00 -1.62 -12.50
C SER A 117 0.96 -0.78 -11.76
N ASP A 118 0.18 -1.41 -10.88
CA ASP A 118 -0.61 -0.67 -9.90
C ASP A 118 0.31 0.03 -8.89
N GLY A 119 -0.19 1.13 -8.31
CA GLY A 119 0.50 1.87 -7.27
C GLY A 119 -0.11 1.69 -5.90
N MET A 120 0.74 1.78 -4.89
CA MET A 120 0.38 1.96 -3.48
C MET A 120 1.13 3.15 -2.89
N ILE A 121 0.42 4.05 -2.20
CA ILE A 121 1.02 5.23 -1.57
C ILE A 121 0.85 5.18 -0.06
N GLN A 122 1.97 5.25 0.66
CA GLN A 122 2.00 5.55 2.08
C GLN A 122 1.89 7.07 2.26
N VAL A 123 0.84 7.52 2.93
CA VAL A 123 0.70 8.91 3.38
C VAL A 123 1.36 9.09 4.74
N ARG A 124 1.98 10.24 4.92
CA ARG A 124 2.72 10.59 6.13
C ARG A 124 1.80 10.63 7.34
N LEU A 125 2.07 9.78 8.34
CA LEU A 125 1.45 9.91 9.65
C LEU A 125 2.22 10.89 10.53
N SER A 126 3.55 10.91 10.47
CA SER A 126 4.39 11.66 11.41
C SER A 126 4.18 13.17 11.37
N GLY A 127 4.44 13.81 12.51
CA GLY A 127 4.21 15.24 12.73
C GLY A 127 5.34 16.13 12.26
N PRO A 128 5.36 17.39 12.72
CA PRO A 128 5.97 18.48 11.98
C PRO A 128 7.46 18.25 11.74
N ILE A 129 7.90 18.61 10.54
CA ILE A 129 9.31 18.57 10.17
C ILE A 129 9.93 19.90 10.56
N GLY A 130 10.49 19.96 11.77
CA GLY A 130 10.97 21.22 12.35
C GLY A 130 9.85 22.27 12.46
N GLY A 131 10.20 23.55 12.40
CA GLY A 131 9.25 24.67 12.53
C GLY A 131 8.71 25.23 11.21
N ASN A 132 9.17 24.72 10.06
CA ASN A 132 8.91 25.34 8.75
C ASN A 132 7.62 24.88 8.08
N PHE A 133 7.00 23.81 8.57
CA PHE A 133 5.78 23.22 8.02
C PHE A 133 4.69 23.15 9.11
N PRO A 134 4.16 24.29 9.55
CA PRO A 134 3.15 24.34 10.62
C PRO A 134 1.88 23.56 10.28
N GLU A 135 1.56 23.39 9.00
CA GLU A 135 0.45 22.55 8.53
C GLU A 135 0.61 21.08 8.92
N LEU A 136 1.84 20.58 9.09
CA LEU A 136 2.09 19.20 9.51
C LEU A 136 1.93 18.97 11.03
N ALA A 137 1.72 20.04 11.81
CA ALA A 137 1.50 19.92 13.26
C ALA A 137 0.12 19.36 13.59
N ASP A 138 -0.88 19.71 12.79
CA ASP A 138 -2.27 19.28 13.01
C ASP A 138 -2.59 18.00 12.25
N ILE A 139 -3.38 17.12 12.87
CA ILE A 139 -3.77 15.84 12.26
C ILE A 139 -4.75 16.02 11.09
N LYS A 140 -5.68 16.98 11.19
CA LYS A 140 -6.67 17.22 10.13
C LYS A 140 -6.01 17.80 8.89
N ASN A 141 -5.02 18.65 9.06
CA ASN A 141 -4.22 19.17 7.95
C ASN A 141 -3.39 18.05 7.27
N ARG A 142 -2.77 17.14 8.03
CA ARG A 142 -2.08 15.98 7.44
C ARG A 142 -3.05 15.07 6.67
N ALA A 143 -4.23 14.80 7.22
CA ALA A 143 -5.29 14.07 6.53
C ALA A 143 -5.76 14.80 5.26
N HIS A 144 -5.88 16.13 5.31
CA HIS A 144 -6.24 16.94 4.14
C HIS A 144 -5.17 16.89 3.05
N ILE A 145 -3.88 16.92 3.40
CA ILE A 145 -2.78 16.75 2.45
C ILE A 145 -2.85 15.37 1.78
N ALA A 146 -3.13 14.31 2.55
CA ALA A 146 -3.35 12.97 1.99
C ALA A 146 -4.52 12.95 1.00
N SER A 147 -5.65 13.61 1.31
CA SER A 147 -6.76 13.81 0.38
C SER A 147 -6.36 14.57 -0.90
N GLN A 148 -5.50 15.57 -0.80
CA GLN A 148 -4.97 16.28 -1.98
C GLN A 148 -4.14 15.33 -2.85
N TRP A 149 -3.33 14.46 -2.25
CA TRP A 149 -2.59 13.45 -3.01
C TRP A 149 -3.55 12.48 -3.72
N VAL A 150 -4.62 12.04 -3.05
CA VAL A 150 -5.67 11.24 -3.70
C VAL A 150 -6.26 11.98 -4.91
N ASP A 151 -6.62 13.26 -4.77
CA ASP A 151 -7.12 14.07 -5.89
C ASP A 151 -6.09 14.15 -7.02
N PHE A 152 -4.82 14.43 -6.72
CA PHE A 152 -3.76 14.48 -7.72
C PHE A 152 -3.63 13.17 -8.49
N PHE A 153 -3.66 12.00 -7.84
CA PHE A 153 -3.51 10.72 -8.54
C PHE A 153 -4.77 10.29 -9.30
N ASN A 154 -5.96 10.56 -8.75
CA ASN A 154 -7.19 9.92 -9.20
C ASN A 154 -8.18 10.85 -9.92
N ASN A 155 -7.95 12.16 -9.91
CA ASN A 155 -8.76 13.13 -10.64
C ASN A 155 -7.96 13.73 -11.82
N PRO A 156 -8.31 13.45 -13.09
CA PRO A 156 -7.61 14.00 -14.25
C PRO A 156 -7.77 15.52 -14.36
N HIS A 157 -8.75 16.10 -13.66
CA HIS A 157 -9.02 17.54 -13.58
C HIS A 157 -8.63 18.14 -12.22
N SER A 158 -7.79 17.45 -11.45
CA SER A 158 -7.24 17.97 -10.20
C SER A 158 -6.67 19.37 -10.40
N ASN A 159 -6.91 20.28 -9.44
CA ASN A 159 -6.32 21.61 -9.45
C ASN A 159 -4.78 21.58 -9.28
N GLN A 160 -4.21 20.44 -8.88
CA GLN A 160 -2.77 20.21 -8.81
C GLN A 160 -2.18 19.76 -10.15
N ARG A 161 -3.00 19.32 -11.12
CA ARG A 161 -2.58 18.93 -12.48
C ARG A 161 -2.61 20.10 -13.47
N VAL A 162 -1.98 21.21 -13.09
CA VAL A 162 -1.93 22.45 -13.89
C VAL A 162 -0.48 22.90 -14.07
N GLY A 163 -0.23 23.80 -15.03
CA GLY A 163 1.09 24.37 -15.29
C GLY A 163 2.15 23.28 -15.51
N ASN A 164 3.19 23.29 -14.68
CA ASN A 164 4.27 22.29 -14.74
C ASN A 164 3.80 20.85 -14.50
N PHE A 165 2.62 20.61 -13.91
CA PHE A 165 2.12 19.26 -13.65
C PHE A 165 1.03 18.81 -14.63
N ALA A 166 0.64 19.66 -15.59
CA ALA A 166 -0.37 19.31 -16.60
C ALA A 166 0.07 18.16 -17.53
N HIS A 167 1.38 17.94 -17.66
CA HIS A 167 1.95 16.87 -18.49
C HIS A 167 2.18 15.55 -17.75
N VAL A 168 2.01 15.54 -16.42
CA VAL A 168 2.16 14.30 -15.64
C VAL A 168 1.10 13.32 -16.15
N PRO A 169 1.48 12.08 -16.51
CA PRO A 169 0.53 11.13 -17.05
C PRO A 169 -0.58 10.85 -16.04
N PHE A 170 -1.74 10.40 -16.54
CA PHE A 170 -2.83 9.98 -15.67
C PHE A 170 -2.77 8.47 -15.44
N HIS A 171 -2.51 8.08 -14.20
CA HIS A 171 -2.40 6.69 -13.76
C HIS A 171 -2.94 6.60 -12.32
N PRO A 172 -4.21 6.23 -12.12
CA PRO A 172 -4.82 6.24 -10.78
C PRO A 172 -4.13 5.30 -9.80
N VAL A 173 -4.05 5.71 -8.53
CA VAL A 173 -3.55 4.89 -7.43
C VAL A 173 -4.74 4.42 -6.59
N LYS A 174 -4.88 3.10 -6.49
CA LYS A 174 -6.01 2.48 -5.78
C LYS A 174 -5.69 2.12 -4.34
N LEU A 175 -4.41 1.94 -4.00
CA LEU A 175 -4.02 1.41 -2.69
C LEU A 175 -3.29 2.50 -1.91
N TRP A 176 -3.68 2.67 -0.65
CA TRP A 176 -3.12 3.71 0.21
C TRP A 176 -2.90 3.18 1.62
N THR A 177 -1.86 3.63 2.31
CA THR A 177 -1.64 3.34 3.74
C THR A 177 -1.41 4.61 4.52
N VAL A 178 -1.80 4.60 5.80
CA VAL A 178 -1.60 5.73 6.70
C VAL A 178 -0.45 5.41 7.64
N GLY A 179 0.69 6.04 7.42
CA GLY A 179 1.90 5.81 8.19
C GLY A 179 2.69 4.57 7.75
N ASN A 180 3.97 4.53 8.12
CA ASN A 180 4.81 3.32 8.10
C ASN A 180 5.16 2.92 9.52
N GLU A 181 4.88 1.66 9.88
CA GLU A 181 5.26 1.08 11.17
C GLU A 181 4.83 1.96 12.35
N PRO A 182 3.53 2.30 12.45
CA PRO A 182 3.04 3.24 13.47
C PRO A 182 3.36 2.79 14.90
N ASP A 183 3.61 1.50 15.11
CA ASP A 183 4.11 0.91 16.36
C ASP A 183 5.49 1.40 16.78
N THR A 184 6.26 1.91 15.83
CA THR A 184 7.60 2.48 16.06
C THR A 184 7.60 4.00 16.14
N LEU A 185 6.50 4.67 15.76
CA LEU A 185 6.43 6.12 15.60
C LEU A 185 6.09 6.85 16.91
N ILE A 186 6.53 8.11 16.97
CA ILE A 186 6.15 9.05 18.02
C ILE A 186 4.89 9.79 17.59
N ASN A 187 3.88 9.79 18.45
CA ASN A 187 2.69 10.60 18.30
C ASN A 187 3.05 12.09 18.48
N PRO A 188 2.88 12.93 17.46
CA PRO A 188 3.26 14.33 17.52
C PRO A 188 2.46 15.14 18.54
N ALA A 189 1.23 14.71 18.85
CA ALA A 189 0.37 15.42 19.79
C ALA A 189 0.79 15.18 21.25
N THR A 190 1.37 14.01 21.56
CA THR A 190 1.72 13.61 22.93
C THR A 190 3.22 13.57 23.18
N GLY A 191 4.04 13.51 22.13
CA GLY A 191 5.49 13.32 22.23
C GLY A 191 5.91 11.93 22.72
N GLN A 192 4.97 11.00 22.83
CA GLN A 192 5.21 9.61 23.24
C GLN A 192 5.06 8.66 22.04
N ARG A 193 5.51 7.41 22.17
CA ARG A 193 5.18 6.38 21.18
C ARG A 193 3.67 6.29 21.03
N TYR A 194 3.19 6.14 19.80
CA TYR A 194 1.77 5.94 19.55
C TYR A 194 1.24 4.78 20.39
N THR A 195 0.04 4.97 20.92
CA THR A 195 -0.80 3.86 21.37
C THR A 195 -1.70 3.38 20.23
N VAL A 196 -2.21 2.15 20.34
CA VAL A 196 -3.13 1.61 19.33
C VAL A 196 -4.37 2.48 19.21
N ARG A 197 -4.90 2.94 20.35
CA ARG A 197 -6.08 3.82 20.40
C ARG A 197 -5.86 5.15 19.70
N GLU A 198 -4.72 5.79 19.91
CA GLU A 198 -4.38 7.05 19.25
C GLU A 198 -4.23 6.84 17.74
N TYR A 199 -3.55 5.77 17.31
CA TYR A 199 -3.41 5.48 15.89
C TYR A 199 -4.76 5.17 15.23
N VAL A 200 -5.67 4.45 15.89
CA VAL A 200 -7.04 4.21 15.37
C VAL A 200 -7.76 5.54 15.12
N GLN A 201 -7.68 6.50 16.04
CA GLN A 201 -8.32 7.81 15.90
C GLN A 201 -7.72 8.62 14.74
N ASP A 202 -6.41 8.61 14.60
CA ASP A 202 -5.72 9.31 13.52
C ASP A 202 -6.00 8.63 12.16
N PHE A 203 -5.89 7.30 12.08
CA PHE A 203 -6.20 6.51 10.89
C PHE A 203 -7.60 6.80 10.34
N ILE A 204 -8.62 6.81 11.20
CA ILE A 204 -10.00 7.11 10.81
C ILE A 204 -10.10 8.51 10.19
N GLN A 205 -9.40 9.51 10.75
CA GLN A 205 -9.42 10.87 10.19
C GLN A 205 -8.81 10.92 8.78
N PHE A 206 -7.71 10.22 8.55
CA PHE A 206 -7.11 10.10 7.22
C PHE A 206 -8.04 9.38 6.25
N SER A 207 -8.50 8.17 6.59
CA SER A 207 -9.37 7.40 5.71
C SER A 207 -10.64 8.17 5.34
N VAL A 208 -11.34 8.76 6.33
CA VAL A 208 -12.56 9.53 6.06
C VAL A 208 -12.28 10.71 5.14
N ALA A 209 -11.15 11.41 5.32
CA ALA A 209 -10.79 12.52 4.45
C ALA A 209 -10.47 12.04 3.02
N MET A 210 -9.75 10.93 2.89
CA MET A 210 -9.31 10.37 1.60
C MET A 210 -10.48 9.78 0.81
N HIS A 211 -11.35 8.99 1.45
CA HIS A 211 -12.55 8.43 0.82
C HIS A 211 -13.58 9.49 0.43
N ARG A 212 -13.62 10.65 1.12
CA ARG A 212 -14.44 11.79 0.68
C ARG A 212 -13.97 12.36 -0.66
N THR A 213 -12.67 12.32 -0.93
CA THR A 213 -12.09 12.79 -2.20
C THR A 213 -12.34 11.77 -3.30
N ASP A 214 -12.07 10.49 -3.04
CA ASP A 214 -12.34 9.40 -3.98
C ASP A 214 -12.82 8.17 -3.21
N PRO A 215 -14.12 7.82 -3.27
CA PRO A 215 -14.67 6.69 -2.53
C PRO A 215 -14.27 5.32 -3.13
N THR A 216 -13.54 5.28 -4.25
CA THR A 216 -13.14 4.04 -4.93
C THR A 216 -11.75 3.54 -4.54
N ILE A 217 -10.97 4.36 -3.82
CA ILE A 217 -9.67 3.95 -3.30
C ILE A 217 -9.83 2.95 -2.15
N LYS A 218 -8.72 2.29 -1.81
CA LYS A 218 -8.60 1.39 -0.68
C LYS A 218 -7.55 1.91 0.29
N VAL A 219 -7.92 2.11 1.55
CA VAL A 219 -7.04 2.56 2.63
C VAL A 219 -6.78 1.40 3.60
N PHE A 220 -5.50 1.04 3.75
CA PHE A 220 -5.03 -0.08 4.55
C PHE A 220 -4.22 0.39 5.78
N GLY A 221 -4.15 -0.47 6.79
CA GLY A 221 -3.27 -0.31 7.95
C GLY A 221 -3.59 -1.33 9.05
N PRO A 222 -2.83 -1.29 10.17
CA PRO A 222 -1.52 -0.69 10.32
C PRO A 222 -0.48 -1.47 9.51
N GLU A 223 0.48 -0.76 8.90
CA GLU A 223 1.69 -1.40 8.39
C GLU A 223 2.68 -1.63 9.54
N ILE A 224 2.38 -2.57 10.46
CA ILE A 224 3.23 -2.85 11.64
C ILE A 224 4.63 -3.35 11.27
N SER A 225 5.63 -3.05 12.11
CA SER A 225 7.03 -3.45 11.88
C SER A 225 7.24 -4.95 11.78
N GLU A 226 6.51 -5.72 12.59
CA GLU A 226 6.68 -7.17 12.68
C GLU A 226 5.32 -7.86 12.91
N PHE A 227 5.05 -8.94 12.17
CA PHE A 227 3.87 -9.78 12.37
C PHE A 227 4.27 -11.22 12.66
N TYR A 228 3.92 -11.71 13.84
CA TYR A 228 4.26 -13.06 14.31
C TYR A 228 3.08 -14.05 14.25
N GLY A 229 1.97 -13.63 13.63
CA GLY A 229 0.73 -14.40 13.59
C GLY A 229 -0.34 -13.85 14.54
N PRO A 230 -1.59 -14.36 14.45
CA PRO A 230 -2.67 -13.93 15.34
C PRO A 230 -2.31 -14.10 16.82
N GLY A 231 -2.54 -13.05 17.62
CA GLY A 231 -2.23 -13.01 19.04
C GLY A 231 -0.76 -12.76 19.38
N ALA A 232 0.08 -12.46 18.38
CA ALA A 232 1.50 -12.18 18.56
C ALA A 232 1.97 -11.02 17.67
N GLY A 233 2.82 -10.14 18.21
CA GLY A 233 3.24 -8.92 17.53
C GLY A 233 3.70 -7.84 18.49
N PRO A 234 4.02 -6.65 17.98
CA PRO A 234 4.28 -5.50 18.81
C PRO A 234 3.05 -5.18 19.66
N SER A 235 3.29 -4.70 20.88
CA SER A 235 2.28 -4.12 21.77
C SER A 235 2.61 -2.66 22.06
N ASP A 236 1.59 -1.85 22.29
CA ASP A 236 1.80 -0.48 22.75
C ASP A 236 2.20 -0.42 24.23
N ALA A 237 2.40 0.80 24.74
CA ALA A 237 2.79 1.03 26.14
C ALA A 237 1.75 0.56 27.18
N ASN A 238 0.52 0.27 26.77
CA ASN A 238 -0.54 -0.28 27.63
C ASN A 238 -0.63 -1.81 27.52
N GLY A 239 0.22 -2.45 26.72
CA GLY A 239 0.18 -3.88 26.44
C GLY A 239 -0.90 -4.28 25.44
N GLU A 240 -1.47 -3.33 24.67
CA GLU A 240 -2.42 -3.65 23.61
C GLU A 240 -1.69 -4.10 22.35
N LEU A 241 -2.02 -5.31 21.84
CA LEU A 241 -1.46 -5.82 20.59
C LEU A 241 -1.93 -4.95 19.41
N TRP A 242 -0.99 -4.55 18.56
CA TRP A 242 -1.24 -3.57 17.52
C TRP A 242 -2.26 -3.99 16.47
N MET A 243 -2.11 -5.18 15.89
CA MET A 243 -2.99 -5.63 14.82
C MET A 243 -4.42 -5.84 15.34
N GLU A 244 -4.57 -6.58 16.45
CA GLU A 244 -5.86 -6.91 17.04
C GLU A 244 -6.59 -5.68 17.59
N GLY A 245 -5.88 -4.83 18.32
CA GLY A 245 -6.44 -3.61 18.88
C GLY A 245 -6.87 -2.65 17.78
N PHE A 246 -6.09 -2.53 16.70
CA PHE A 246 -6.46 -1.71 15.55
C PHE A 246 -7.72 -2.24 14.86
N LEU A 247 -7.73 -3.52 14.48
CA LEU A 247 -8.87 -4.13 13.79
C LEU A 247 -10.15 -4.03 14.62
N LYS A 248 -10.04 -4.23 15.94
CA LYS A 248 -11.15 -4.08 16.88
C LYS A 248 -11.60 -2.62 16.97
N GLY A 249 -10.67 -1.68 17.09
CA GLY A 249 -10.95 -0.25 17.22
C GLY A 249 -11.62 0.34 15.99
N VAL A 250 -11.06 0.09 14.81
CA VAL A 250 -11.64 0.53 13.54
C VAL A 250 -12.99 -0.15 13.28
N GLY A 251 -13.07 -1.48 13.46
CA GLY A 251 -14.32 -2.20 13.28
C GLY A 251 -15.44 -1.75 14.23
N ALA A 252 -15.10 -1.29 15.44
CA ALA A 252 -16.08 -0.68 16.35
C ALA A 252 -16.60 0.66 15.82
N TYR A 253 -15.73 1.50 15.26
CA TYR A 253 -16.11 2.75 14.61
C TYR A 253 -17.00 2.50 13.38
N GLU A 254 -16.63 1.58 12.50
CA GLU A 254 -17.40 1.23 11.30
C GLU A 254 -18.80 0.75 11.65
N ARG A 255 -18.94 -0.17 12.62
CA ARG A 255 -20.26 -0.64 13.09
C ARG A 255 -21.11 0.48 13.69
N ALA A 256 -20.51 1.39 14.44
CA ALA A 256 -21.24 2.49 15.08
C ALA A 256 -21.71 3.55 14.08
N ASN A 257 -21.00 3.71 12.95
CA ASN A 257 -21.25 4.79 11.98
C ASN A 257 -21.81 4.29 10.64
N HIS A 258 -21.90 2.98 10.43
CA HIS A 258 -22.34 2.36 9.17
C HIS A 258 -21.52 2.82 7.96
N VAL A 259 -20.19 2.83 8.12
CA VAL A 259 -19.21 3.22 7.10
C VAL A 259 -18.13 2.16 6.96
N THR A 260 -17.35 2.25 5.88
CA THR A 260 -16.09 1.51 5.70
C THR A 260 -14.96 2.52 5.60
N VAL A 261 -13.97 2.37 6.48
CA VAL A 261 -12.78 3.22 6.58
C VAL A 261 -11.48 2.40 6.56
N LEU A 262 -11.59 1.09 6.82
CA LEU A 262 -10.50 0.14 6.58
C LEU A 262 -10.89 -0.78 5.43
N ASP A 263 -10.07 -0.76 4.39
CA ASP A 263 -10.24 -1.63 3.23
C ASP A 263 -9.37 -2.88 3.32
N GLY A 264 -9.78 -3.95 2.62
CA GLY A 264 -8.97 -5.15 2.45
C GLY A 264 -9.13 -6.22 3.53
N VAL A 265 -10.03 -6.01 4.50
CA VAL A 265 -10.39 -7.00 5.51
C VAL A 265 -11.86 -7.37 5.27
N SER A 266 -12.13 -8.60 4.80
CA SER A 266 -13.47 -9.12 4.53
C SER A 266 -13.62 -10.53 5.05
#